data_AF-A0A0F2S663-F1
#
_entry.id   AF-A0A0F2S663-F1
#
_cell.length_a   1.000
_cell.length_b   1.000
_cell.length_c   1.000
_cell.angle_alpha   90.00
_cell.angle_beta   90.00
_cell.angle_gamma   90.00
#
_symmetry.space_group_name_H-M   'P 1'
#
loop_
_entity.id
_entity.type
_entity.pdbx_description
1 polymer ?
#
loop_
_entity_poly.entity_id
_entity_poly.type
_entity_poly.pdbx_seq_one_letter_code
_entity_poly.pdbx_strand_id
1 'polypeptide(L)' 'MWKLNPKGEREFLGGQEDWKVAAKAAENCPAFMEDVEEELVADLLRSCYNCRNRRWTNLSFVCCRPK' A
#
# COMPACT_ATOMS: atom_id res chain seq x y z
N MET A 1 -8.11 -3.92 1.45
CA MET A 1 -9.30 -3.61 0.64
C MET A 1 -9.24 -2.12 0.28
N TRP A 2 -9.70 -1.70 -0.90
CA TRP A 2 -9.46 -0.34 -1.42
C TRP A 2 -10.77 0.42 -1.60
N LYS A 3 -10.78 1.73 -1.32
CA LYS A 3 -11.90 2.64 -1.63
C LYS A 3 -11.42 3.76 -2.55
N LEU A 4 -12.34 4.38 -3.28
CA LEU A 4 -12.07 5.65 -3.95
C LEU A 4 -12.24 6.79 -2.95
N ASN A 5 -11.22 7.63 -2.80
CA ASN A 5 -11.33 8.86 -2.02
C ASN A 5 -11.99 9.97 -2.88
N PRO A 6 -12.31 11.15 -2.32
CA PRO A 6 -12.91 12.26 -3.08
C PRO A 6 -12.06 12.78 -4.27
N LYS A 7 -10.75 12.47 -4.29
CA LYS A 7 -9.85 12.79 -5.41
C LYS A 7 -9.85 11.71 -6.50
N GLY A 8 -10.62 10.63 -6.32
CA GLY A 8 -10.67 9.49 -7.24
C GLY A 8 -9.47 8.53 -7.11
N GLU A 9 -8.70 8.61 -6.04
CA GLU A 9 -7.54 7.75 -5.80
C GLU A 9 -7.96 6.50 -5.03
N ARG A 10 -7.26 5.38 -5.26
CA ARG A 10 -7.47 4.14 -4.51
C ARG A 10 -6.78 4.25 -3.15
N GLU A 11 -7.52 4.64 -2.13
CA GLU A 11 -7.06 4.69 -0.73
C GLU A 11 -7.26 3.33 -0.06
N PHE A 12 -6.26 2.89 0.69
CA PHE A 12 -6.34 1.65 1.45
C PHE A 12 -7.27 1.81 2.66
N LEU A 13 -8.20 0.87 2.84
CA LEU A 13 -9.22 0.94 3.89
C LEU A 13 -8.70 0.56 5.29
N GLY A 14 -7.65 -0.26 5.37
CA GLY A 14 -7.13 -0.77 6.64
C GLY A 14 -6.21 0.20 7.39
N GLY A 15 -6.10 1.45 6.94
CA GLY A 15 -5.27 2.46 7.57
C GLY A 15 -3.78 2.14 7.53
N GLN A 16 -3.06 2.49 8.59
CA GLN A 16 -1.61 2.26 8.72
C GLN A 16 -1.26 0.97 9.49
N GLU A 17 -2.24 0.29 10.09
CA GLU A 17 -1.99 -0.82 11.02
C GLU A 17 -2.59 -2.18 10.59
N ASP A 18 -3.33 -2.24 9.48
CA ASP A 18 -3.87 -3.51 8.96
C ASP A 18 -2.86 -4.27 8.08
N TRP A 19 -1.82 -4.79 8.73
CA TRP A 19 -0.73 -5.56 8.12
C TRP A 19 -1.21 -6.80 7.36
N LYS A 20 -2.21 -7.50 7.91
CA LYS A 20 -2.73 -8.74 7.31
C LYS A 20 -3.40 -8.45 5.96
N VAL A 21 -4.25 -7.43 5.91
CA VAL A 21 -4.93 -7.07 4.66
C VAL A 21 -3.97 -6.43 3.66
N ALA A 22 -3.00 -5.64 4.11
CA ALA A 22 -1.96 -5.08 3.26
C ALA A 22 -1.05 -6.16 2.65
N ALA A 23 -0.68 -7.19 3.43
CA ALA A 23 0.09 -8.34 2.95
C ALA A 23 -0.69 -9.14 1.89
N LYS A 24 -1.94 -9.50 2.19
CA LYS A 24 -2.82 -10.22 1.25
C LYS A 24 -3.01 -9.46 -0.08
N ALA A 25 -3.13 -8.14 -0.01
CA ALA A 25 -3.24 -7.30 -1.20
C ALA A 25 -1.95 -7.28 -2.04
N ALA A 26 -0.77 -7.21 -1.40
CA ALA A 26 0.52 -7.20 -2.09
C ALA A 26 0.93 -8.56 -2.66
N GLU A 27 0.56 -9.66 -2.01
CA GLU A 27 0.80 -11.02 -2.48
C GLU A 27 0.15 -11.27 -3.86
N ASN A 28 -1.06 -10.75 -4.05
CA ASN A 28 -1.84 -10.92 -5.28
C ASN A 28 -1.66 -9.76 -6.27
N CYS A 29 -0.77 -8.80 -6.00
CA CYS A 29 -0.61 -7.62 -6.84
C CYS A 29 0.49 -7.84 -7.90
N PRO A 30 0.15 -7.92 -9.21
CA PRO A 30 1.14 -8.12 -10.27
C PRO A 30 2.02 -6.88 -10.52
N ALA A 31 1.65 -5.74 -9.94
CA ALA A 31 2.38 -4.47 -10.04
C ALA A 31 3.02 -4.07 -8.71
N PHE A 32 3.08 -4.99 -7.74
CA PHE A 32 3.85 -4.77 -6.53
C PHE A 32 5.30 -4.53 -6.92
N MET A 33 5.87 -3.47 -6.39
CA MET A 33 7.29 -3.22 -6.51
C MET A 33 7.76 -2.69 -5.17
N GLU A 34 8.71 -3.42 -4.59
CA GLU A 34 9.29 -3.09 -3.31
C GLU A 34 9.91 -1.69 -3.35
N ASP A 35 9.80 -0.98 -2.24
CA ASP A 35 10.47 0.30 -2.07
C ASP A 35 11.97 0.13 -1.88
N VAL A 36 12.72 1.23 -1.87
CA VAL A 36 14.13 1.21 -1.46
C VAL A 36 14.22 0.87 0.03
N GLU A 37 15.34 0.26 0.45
CA GLU A 37 15.53 -0.30 1.79
C GLU A 37 15.24 0.73 2.90
N GLU A 38 15.67 1.98 2.69
CA GLU A 38 15.50 3.09 3.62
C GLU A 38 14.04 3.55 3.79
N GLU A 39 13.17 3.18 2.84
CA GLU A 39 11.74 3.53 2.82
C GLU A 39 10.83 2.32 3.15
N LEU A 40 11.42 1.15 3.40
CA LEU A 40 10.66 -0.01 3.84
C LEU A 40 10.09 0.23 5.23
N VAL A 41 8.83 -0.15 5.41
CA VAL A 41 8.10 -0.01 6.68
C VAL A 41 8.15 -1.31 7.49
N ALA A 42 8.43 -2.43 6.85
CA ALA A 42 8.64 -3.71 7.51
C ALA A 42 9.77 -4.51 6.84
N ASP A 43 10.73 -5.02 7.61
CA ASP A 43 11.94 -5.64 7.05
C ASP A 43 11.68 -6.95 6.28
N LEU A 44 10.75 -7.78 6.75
CA LEU A 44 10.55 -9.13 6.20
C LEU A 44 9.17 -9.35 5.57
N LEU A 45 8.30 -8.34 5.62
CA LEU A 45 6.89 -8.51 5.27
C LEU A 45 6.58 -7.91 3.90
N ARG A 46 6.33 -8.76 2.90
CA ARG A 46 5.73 -8.30 1.65
C ARG A 46 4.32 -7.76 1.91
N SER A 47 4.17 -6.44 1.93
CA SER A 47 2.90 -5.76 2.13
C SER A 47 2.81 -4.50 1.30
N CYS A 48 1.60 -3.99 1.07
CA CYS A 48 1.43 -2.72 0.35
C CYS A 48 2.12 -1.54 1.05
N TYR A 49 2.43 -1.64 2.35
CA TYR A 49 3.25 -0.66 3.08
C TYR A 49 4.71 -0.63 2.65
N ASN A 50 5.20 -1.66 1.96
CA ASN A 50 6.54 -1.71 1.39
C ASN A 50 6.54 -1.49 -0.11
N CYS A 51 5.41 -1.09 -0.70
CA CYS A 51 5.32 -0.87 -2.13
C CYS A 51 5.78 0.56 -2.46
N ARG A 52 6.68 0.74 -3.42
CA ARG A 52 7.08 2.07 -3.95
C ARG A 52 5.91 2.87 -4.54
N ASN A 53 4.85 2.17 -4.92
CA ASN A 53 3.65 2.78 -5.52
C ASN A 53 2.65 3.24 -4.44
N ARG A 54 3.04 3.27 -3.16
CA ARG A 54 2.20 3.81 -2.09
C ARG A 54 2.47 5.32 -1.92
N ARG A 55 1.45 6.06 -1.51
CA ARG A 55 1.62 7.45 -1.05
C ARG A 55 0.89 7.63 0.26
N TRP A 56 1.64 7.82 1.34
CA TRP A 56 1.09 7.99 2.69
C TRP A 56 0.14 9.18 2.79
N THR A 57 -0.93 8.98 3.54
CA THR A 57 -1.86 10.00 4.01
C THR A 57 -1.84 10.01 5.53
N ASN A 58 -2.50 10.99 6.15
CA ASN A 58 -2.54 11.10 7.61
C ASN A 58 -3.17 9.86 8.29
N LEU A 59 -4.02 9.11 7.59
CA LEU A 59 -4.75 7.96 8.15
C LEU A 59 -4.43 6.63 7.47
N SER A 60 -3.81 6.64 6.29
CA SER A 60 -3.61 5.46 5.44
C SER A 60 -2.59 5.75 4.34
N PHE A 61 -2.77 5.20 3.15
CA PHE A 61 -2.02 5.51 1.93
C PHE A 61 -2.89 5.28 0.69
N VAL A 62 -2.50 5.90 -0.42
CA VAL A 62 -3.12 5.66 -1.74
C VAL A 62 -2.20 4.83 -2.64
N CYS A 63 -2.81 4.03 -3.52
CA CYS A 63 -2.10 3.26 -4.54
C CYS A 63 -1.95 4.08 -5.83
N CYS A 64 -0.70 4.40 -6.18
CA CYS A 64 -0.30 5.17 -7.35
C CYS A 64 -0.02 4.31 -8.59
N ARG A 65 -0.31 3.01 -8.54
CA ARG A 65 -0.21 2.15 -9.72
C ARG A 65 -1.05 2.75 -10.87
N PRO A 66 -0.49 2.86 -12.10
CA PRO A 66 -1.26 3.19 -13.31
C PRO A 66 -2.42 2.21 -13.54
N LYS A 67 -3.54 2.71 -14.09
CA LYS A 67 -4.71 1.87 -14.39
C LYS A 67 -4.35 0.80 -15.43
#